data_AF-A0A851FRL0-F1
#
_entry.id   AF-A0A851FRL0-F1
#
_cell.length_a   1.000
_cell.length_b   1.000
_cell.length_c   1.000
_cell.angle_alpha   90.00
_cell.angle_beta   90.00
_cell.angle_gamma   90.00
#
_symmetry.space_group_name_H-M   'P 1'
#
loop_
_entity.id
_entity.type
_entity.pdbx_description
1 polymer ?
#
loop_
_entity_poly.entity_id
_entity_poly.type
_entity_poly.pdbx_seq_one_letter_code
_entity_poly.pdbx_strand_id
1 'polypeptide(L)'
;RKSSKAKEKKQRRQEERAAMAAVCAKVEAANKLQDPLEAFPVFKRYNRNGLNVSIECCRVSGLEPSTLDWAFELTKANMQTLYEQSEWGWKEREKREELRDERAWYLLAREPDAVPVAFSHFRFDVEAGDEVLY
;
A
#
# COMPACT_ATOMS: atom_id res chain seq x y z
N ARG A 1 9.37 -8.08 50.73
CA ARG A 1 9.94 -7.36 49.55
C ARG A 1 9.36 -7.97 48.26
N LYS A 2 8.22 -7.47 47.77
CA LYS A 2 7.71 -7.84 46.43
C LYS A 2 8.66 -7.19 45.40
N SER A 3 9.34 -8.05 44.66
CA SER A 3 10.62 -7.87 43.95
C SER A 3 10.64 -6.72 42.93
N SER A 4 11.74 -5.94 42.89
CA SER A 4 12.01 -4.92 41.87
C SER A 4 11.88 -5.47 40.45
N LYS A 5 12.22 -6.75 40.24
CA LYS A 5 12.07 -7.47 38.97
C LYS A 5 10.62 -7.47 38.45
N ALA A 6 9.63 -7.51 39.35
CA ALA A 6 8.22 -7.45 38.95
C ALA A 6 7.81 -6.04 38.49
N LYS A 7 8.39 -5.00 39.10
CA LYS A 7 8.18 -3.60 38.71
C LYS A 7 8.83 -3.30 37.36
N GLU A 8 10.08 -3.72 37.17
CA GLU A 8 10.82 -3.61 35.90
C GLU A 8 10.11 -4.35 34.76
N LYS A 9 9.68 -5.60 35.00
CA LYS A 9 8.92 -6.38 33.99
C LYS A 9 7.59 -5.72 33.63
N LYS A 10 6.90 -5.10 34.59
CA LYS A 10 5.65 -4.35 34.33
C LYS A 10 5.93 -3.09 33.50
N GLN A 11 6.99 -2.35 33.85
CA GLN A 11 7.39 -1.15 33.13
C GLN A 11 7.78 -1.46 31.68
N ARG A 12 8.62 -2.48 31.46
CA ARG A 12 9.02 -2.90 30.10
C ARG A 12 7.82 -3.27 29.22
N ARG A 13 6.84 -4.00 29.77
CA ARG A 13 5.59 -4.31 29.06
C ARG A 13 4.75 -3.07 28.72
N GLN A 14 4.80 -2.04 29.58
CA GLN A 14 4.09 -0.79 29.33
C GLN A 14 4.78 0.02 28.21
N GLU A 15 6.11 0.06 28.21
CA GLU A 15 6.91 0.69 27.15
C GLU A 15 6.71 -0.02 25.81
N GLU A 16 6.76 -1.35 25.77
CA GLU A 16 6.49 -2.14 24.55
C GLU A 16 5.08 -1.89 23.99
N ARG A 17 4.07 -1.79 24.87
CA ARG A 17 2.69 -1.45 24.46
C ARG A 17 2.57 -0.02 23.96
N ALA A 18 3.22 0.93 24.61
CA ALA A 18 3.19 2.32 24.21
C ALA A 18 3.89 2.52 22.85
N ALA A 19 5.01 1.84 22.63
CA ALA A 19 5.71 1.83 21.35
C ALA A 19 4.81 1.27 20.24
N MET A 20 4.19 0.11 20.46
CA MET A 20 3.26 -0.47 19.50
C MET A 20 2.07 0.45 19.21
N ALA A 21 1.49 1.09 20.24
CA ALA A 21 0.38 2.02 20.06
C ALA A 21 0.78 3.25 19.23
N ALA A 22 2.01 3.75 19.39
CA ALA A 22 2.52 4.86 18.61
C ALA A 22 2.69 4.50 17.12
N VAL A 23 3.14 3.28 16.84
CA VAL A 23 3.27 2.74 15.48
C VAL A 23 1.89 2.59 14.82
N CYS A 24 0.93 1.95 15.51
CA CYS A 24 -0.45 1.85 15.05
C CYS A 24 -1.08 3.23 14.76
N ALA A 25 -0.84 4.22 15.63
CA ALA A 25 -1.39 5.55 15.46
C ALA A 25 -0.90 6.26 14.19
N LYS A 26 0.37 6.05 13.78
CA LYS A 26 0.91 6.59 12.52
C LYS A 26 0.23 5.96 11.30
N VAL A 27 0.12 4.63 11.29
CA VAL A 27 -0.52 3.89 10.20
C VAL A 27 -2.00 4.27 10.08
N GLU A 28 -2.70 4.38 11.21
CA GLU A 28 -4.08 4.87 11.22
C GLU A 28 -4.20 6.31 10.70
N ALA A 29 -3.27 7.20 11.07
CA ALA A 29 -3.29 8.58 10.58
C ALA A 29 -3.08 8.63 9.06
N ALA A 30 -2.14 7.84 8.52
CA ALA A 30 -1.91 7.72 7.08
C ALA A 30 -3.15 7.17 6.37
N ASN A 31 -3.74 6.10 6.91
CA ASN A 31 -4.98 5.51 6.39
C ASN A 31 -6.23 6.36 6.62
N LYS A 32 -6.16 7.51 7.31
CA LYS A 32 -7.27 8.48 7.41
C LYS A 32 -7.16 9.60 6.37
N LEU A 33 -6.03 9.72 5.65
CA LEU A 33 -5.89 10.69 4.57
C LEU A 33 -6.91 10.43 3.47
N GLN A 34 -7.33 11.49 2.78
CA GLN A 34 -8.16 11.37 1.58
C GLN A 34 -7.27 11.13 0.35
N ASP A 35 -6.20 11.92 0.22
CA ASP A 35 -5.21 11.85 -0.85
C ASP A 35 -3.79 12.02 -0.28
N PRO A 36 -3.02 10.93 -0.12
CA PRO A 36 -1.62 10.99 0.32
C PRO A 36 -0.71 11.83 -0.60
N LEU A 37 -1.09 12.05 -1.86
CA LEU A 37 -0.31 12.82 -2.84
C LEU A 37 -0.66 14.32 -2.80
N GLU A 38 -1.63 14.75 -1.99
CA GLU A 38 -2.05 16.16 -1.89
C GLU A 38 -0.91 17.08 -1.45
N ALA A 39 -0.04 16.61 -0.54
CA ALA A 39 1.14 17.35 -0.09
C ALA A 39 2.21 17.53 -1.19
N PHE A 40 2.05 16.86 -2.33
CA PHE A 40 3.06 16.72 -3.39
C PHE A 40 2.48 17.08 -4.78
N PRO A 41 1.86 18.26 -4.95
CA PRO A 41 1.10 18.57 -6.18
C PRO A 41 1.96 18.56 -7.45
N VAL A 42 3.25 18.88 -7.33
CA VAL A 42 4.20 18.86 -8.45
C VAL A 42 4.44 17.45 -9.02
N PHE A 43 4.16 16.40 -8.23
CA PHE A 43 4.30 15.01 -8.64
C PHE A 43 3.01 14.42 -9.21
N LYS A 44 1.90 15.18 -9.24
CA LYS A 44 0.65 14.75 -9.88
C LYS A 44 0.70 14.80 -11.41
N ARG A 45 1.82 15.22 -12.00
CA ARG A 45 2.01 15.24 -13.44
C ARG A 45 3.42 14.84 -13.81
N TYR A 46 3.53 13.98 -14.82
CA TYR A 46 4.80 13.59 -15.41
C TYR A 46 4.80 13.92 -16.90
N ASN A 47 5.63 14.88 -17.30
CA ASN A 47 5.79 15.30 -18.69
C ASN A 47 7.27 15.29 -19.09
N ARG A 48 7.80 14.11 -19.40
CA ARG A 48 9.20 13.89 -19.79
C ARG A 48 9.30 12.70 -20.74
N ASN A 49 10.31 12.70 -21.60
CA ASN A 49 10.63 11.59 -22.52
C ASN A 49 9.45 11.17 -23.43
N GLY A 50 8.64 12.13 -23.88
CA GLY A 50 7.47 11.87 -24.73
C GLY A 50 6.23 11.37 -23.99
N LEU A 51 6.31 11.16 -22.67
CA LEU A 51 5.15 10.86 -21.83
C LEU A 51 4.52 12.16 -21.33
N ASN A 52 3.19 12.19 -21.26
CA ASN A 52 2.41 13.25 -20.63
C ASN A 52 1.25 12.60 -19.87
N VAL A 53 1.48 12.28 -18.60
CA VAL A 53 0.51 11.56 -17.77
C VAL A 53 0.17 12.35 -16.50
N SER A 54 -1.07 12.20 -16.05
CA SER A 54 -1.50 12.61 -14.71
C SER A 54 -1.32 11.45 -13.74
N ILE A 55 -0.88 11.75 -12.53
CA ILE A 55 -0.71 10.79 -11.43
C ILE A 55 -1.74 11.11 -10.35
N GLU A 56 -2.53 10.12 -9.99
CA GLU A 56 -3.52 10.19 -8.92
C GLU A 56 -3.24 9.14 -7.84
N CYS A 57 -3.61 9.45 -6.59
CA CYS A 57 -3.56 8.51 -5.49
C CYS A 57 -4.96 8.30 -4.93
N CYS A 58 -5.40 7.06 -4.86
CA CYS A 58 -6.77 6.71 -4.46
C CYS A 58 -6.81 5.35 -3.75
N ARG A 59 -7.83 5.16 -2.92
CA ARG A 59 -8.14 3.84 -2.37
C ARG A 59 -8.75 2.95 -3.44
N VAL A 60 -8.63 1.64 -3.27
CA VAL A 60 -9.32 0.65 -4.12
C VAL A 60 -10.83 0.92 -4.24
N SER A 61 -11.47 1.40 -3.18
CA SER A 61 -12.92 1.69 -3.16
C SER A 61 -13.32 2.88 -4.02
N GLY A 62 -12.36 3.72 -4.41
CA GLY A 62 -12.57 4.82 -5.35
C GLY A 62 -12.26 4.44 -6.81
N LEU A 63 -11.91 3.19 -7.09
CA LEU A 63 -11.57 2.74 -8.43
C LEU A 63 -12.73 2.05 -9.12
N GLU A 64 -12.88 2.36 -10.41
CA GLU A 64 -13.78 1.64 -11.30
C GLU A 64 -13.34 0.17 -11.43
N PRO A 65 -14.29 -0.80 -11.45
CA PRO A 65 -13.97 -2.21 -11.61
C PRO A 65 -13.08 -2.50 -12.83
N SER A 66 -13.28 -1.78 -13.93
CA SER A 66 -12.47 -1.89 -15.14
C SER A 66 -11.01 -1.50 -14.94
N THR A 67 -10.73 -0.52 -14.06
CA THR A 67 -9.35 -0.14 -13.71
C THR A 67 -8.68 -1.24 -12.87
N LEU A 68 -9.41 -1.88 -11.96
CA LEU A 68 -8.90 -3.00 -11.16
C LEU A 68 -8.63 -4.23 -12.02
N ASP A 69 -9.51 -4.53 -12.97
CA ASP A 69 -9.30 -5.61 -13.93
C ASP A 69 -8.09 -5.33 -14.81
N TRP A 70 -7.95 -4.10 -15.33
CA TRP A 70 -6.75 -3.69 -16.06
C TRP A 70 -5.47 -3.85 -15.24
N ALA A 71 -5.46 -3.41 -13.97
CA ALA A 71 -4.29 -3.52 -13.10
C ALA A 71 -3.92 -4.99 -12.85
N PHE A 72 -4.92 -5.86 -12.65
CA PHE A 72 -4.69 -7.29 -12.50
C PHE A 72 -4.13 -7.91 -13.79
N GLU A 73 -4.74 -7.65 -14.94
CA GLU A 73 -4.28 -8.22 -16.21
C GLU A 73 -2.86 -7.73 -16.56
N LEU A 74 -2.54 -6.46 -16.27
CA LEU A 74 -1.18 -5.94 -16.41
C LEU A 74 -0.19 -6.65 -15.47
N THR A 75 -0.57 -6.88 -14.21
CA THR A 75 0.25 -7.65 -13.25
C THR A 75 0.49 -9.06 -13.75
N LYS A 76 -0.56 -9.73 -14.22
CA LYS A 76 -0.51 -11.09 -14.74
C LYS A 76 0.42 -11.17 -15.95
N ALA A 77 0.23 -10.29 -16.93
CA ALA A 77 1.06 -10.24 -18.13
C ALA A 77 2.56 -10.06 -17.81
N ASN A 78 2.87 -9.25 -16.80
CA ASN A 78 4.27 -8.95 -16.44
C ASN A 78 4.89 -9.99 -15.50
N MET A 79 4.10 -10.58 -14.60
CA MET A 79 4.63 -11.31 -13.45
C MET A 79 4.28 -12.80 -13.42
N GLN A 80 3.27 -13.27 -14.16
CA GLN A 80 2.78 -14.65 -14.04
C GLN A 80 3.91 -15.67 -14.23
N THR A 81 4.68 -15.57 -15.32
CA THR A 81 5.78 -16.50 -15.60
C THR A 81 6.86 -16.47 -14.52
N LEU A 82 7.17 -15.30 -13.96
CA LEU A 82 8.16 -15.17 -12.88
C LEU A 82 7.67 -15.85 -11.60
N TYR A 83 6.38 -15.71 -11.28
CA TYR A 83 5.77 -16.38 -10.12
C TYR A 83 5.74 -17.90 -10.30
N GLU A 84 5.37 -18.39 -11.49
CA GLU A 84 5.35 -19.83 -11.82
C GLU A 84 6.73 -20.49 -11.72
N GLN A 85 7.79 -19.74 -11.99
CA GLN A 85 9.18 -20.21 -11.86
C GLN A 85 9.73 -20.08 -10.42
N SER A 86 9.01 -19.39 -9.53
CA SER A 86 9.38 -19.22 -8.13
C SER A 86 8.75 -20.30 -7.24
N GLU A 87 9.17 -20.37 -5.97
CA GLU A 87 8.59 -21.27 -4.97
C GLU A 87 7.12 -20.92 -4.62
N TRP A 88 6.66 -19.71 -4.95
CA TRP A 88 5.33 -19.22 -4.62
C TRP A 88 4.24 -19.70 -5.58
N GLY A 89 4.59 -19.91 -6.86
CA GLY A 89 3.65 -20.15 -7.95
C GLY A 89 2.77 -18.94 -8.28
N TRP A 90 2.04 -19.00 -9.39
CA TRP A 90 1.01 -18.00 -9.73
C TRP A 90 -0.36 -18.46 -9.23
N LYS A 91 -0.96 -17.65 -8.36
CA LYS A 91 -2.29 -17.92 -7.80
C LYS A 91 -3.24 -16.77 -8.12
N GLU A 92 -3.93 -16.90 -9.25
CA GLU A 92 -4.80 -15.84 -9.78
C GLU A 92 -5.83 -15.35 -8.76
N ARG A 93 -6.55 -16.27 -8.09
CA ARG A 93 -7.57 -15.88 -7.10
C ARG A 93 -6.98 -15.08 -5.94
N GLU A 94 -5.88 -15.54 -5.35
CA GLU A 94 -5.21 -14.85 -4.24
C GLU A 94 -4.69 -13.48 -4.69
N LYS A 95 -4.12 -13.37 -5.89
CA LYS A 95 -3.62 -12.08 -6.41
C LYS A 95 -4.76 -11.09 -6.72
N ARG A 96 -5.90 -11.57 -7.24
CA ARG A 96 -7.10 -10.72 -7.42
C ARG A 96 -7.65 -10.23 -6.08
N GLU A 97 -7.69 -11.10 -5.07
CA GLU A 97 -8.13 -10.74 -3.71
C GLU A 97 -7.16 -9.72 -3.07
N GLU A 98 -5.85 -9.91 -3.23
CA GLU A 98 -4.83 -8.98 -2.72
C GLU A 98 -4.96 -7.58 -3.31
N LEU A 99 -5.08 -7.48 -4.64
CA LEU A 99 -5.24 -6.19 -5.34
C LEU A 99 -6.58 -5.51 -5.02
N ARG A 100 -7.56 -6.25 -4.50
CA ARG A 100 -8.90 -5.75 -4.18
C ARG A 100 -9.16 -5.57 -2.68
N ASP A 101 -8.14 -5.77 -1.83
CA ASP A 101 -8.26 -5.58 -0.39
C ASP A 101 -8.64 -4.14 -0.06
N GLU A 102 -9.60 -3.94 0.84
CA GLU A 102 -10.15 -2.62 1.20
C GLU A 102 -9.09 -1.62 1.71
N ARG A 103 -7.94 -2.11 2.19
CA ARG A 103 -6.82 -1.29 2.67
C ARG A 103 -5.87 -0.88 1.55
N ALA A 104 -6.06 -1.38 0.34
CA ALA A 104 -5.20 -1.10 -0.79
C ALA A 104 -5.33 0.35 -1.27
N TRP A 105 -4.17 0.96 -1.47
CA TRP A 105 -3.99 2.21 -2.15
C TRP A 105 -3.37 1.98 -3.52
N TYR A 106 -3.73 2.86 -4.44
CA TYR A 106 -3.22 2.88 -5.80
C TYR A 106 -2.63 4.25 -6.09
N LEU A 107 -1.41 4.26 -6.62
CA LEU A 107 -0.93 5.36 -7.46
C LEU A 107 -1.18 4.96 -8.91
N LEU A 108 -1.94 5.74 -9.65
CA LEU A 108 -2.27 5.48 -11.05
C LEU A 108 -1.72 6.58 -11.94
N ALA A 109 -1.07 6.19 -13.03
CA ALA A 109 -0.70 7.09 -14.11
C ALA A 109 -1.69 6.93 -15.26
N ARG A 110 -2.29 8.05 -15.69
CA ARG A 110 -3.24 8.10 -16.80
C ARG A 110 -2.79 9.06 -17.89
N GLU A 111 -3.02 8.67 -19.13
CA GLU A 111 -2.90 9.54 -20.29
C GLU A 111 -4.05 10.57 -20.36
N PRO A 112 -3.98 11.59 -21.23
CA PRO A 112 -5.00 12.64 -21.33
C PRO A 112 -6.43 12.14 -21.55
N ASP A 113 -6.62 10.96 -22.16
CA ASP A 113 -7.91 10.32 -22.39
C ASP A 113 -8.36 9.44 -21.20
N ALA A 114 -7.79 9.65 -20.02
CA ALA A 114 -8.00 8.88 -18.79
C ALA A 114 -7.65 7.38 -18.88
N VAL A 115 -6.94 6.97 -19.93
CA VAL A 115 -6.45 5.60 -20.12
C VAL A 115 -5.34 5.32 -19.11
N PRO A 116 -5.47 4.28 -18.26
CA PRO A 116 -4.42 3.93 -17.31
C PRO A 116 -3.25 3.25 -18.04
N VAL A 117 -2.02 3.67 -17.71
CA VAL A 117 -0.80 3.17 -18.34
C VAL A 117 0.22 2.59 -17.36
N ALA A 118 0.14 2.98 -16.09
CA ALA A 118 0.95 2.39 -15.03
C ALA A 118 0.24 2.51 -13.68
N PHE A 119 0.60 1.63 -12.74
CA PHE A 119 0.14 1.75 -11.38
C PHE A 119 1.19 1.25 -10.37
N SER A 120 1.03 1.67 -9.12
CA SER A 120 1.64 1.06 -7.94
C SER A 120 0.54 0.74 -6.95
N HIS A 121 0.43 -0.51 -6.55
CA HIS A 121 -0.42 -0.94 -5.44
C HIS A 121 0.42 -0.90 -4.16
N PHE A 122 -0.09 -0.28 -3.10
CA PHE A 122 0.61 -0.22 -1.81
C PHE A 122 -0.35 -0.12 -0.63
N ARG A 123 0.16 -0.29 0.59
CA ARG A 123 -0.57 -0.14 1.85
C ARG A 123 0.29 0.57 2.88
N PHE A 124 -0.36 1.35 3.76
CA PHE A 124 0.23 1.71 5.05
C PHE A 124 -0.14 0.61 6.03
N ASP A 125 0.84 -0.12 6.54
CA ASP A 125 0.62 -1.23 7.47
C ASP A 125 1.69 -1.28 8.57
N VAL A 126 1.50 -2.17 9.54
CA VAL A 126 2.51 -2.49 10.57
C VAL A 126 3.08 -3.86 10.27
N GLU A 127 4.38 -3.92 9.98
CA GLU A 127 5.08 -5.18 9.74
C GLU A 127 6.26 -5.30 10.71
N ALA A 128 6.38 -6.46 11.37
CA ALA A 128 7.39 -6.73 12.40
C ALA A 128 7.47 -5.70 13.56
N GLY A 129 6.42 -4.88 13.74
CA GLY A 129 6.35 -3.84 14.78
C GLY A 129 6.76 -2.44 14.31
N ASP A 130 7.09 -2.28 13.03
CA ASP A 130 7.43 -1.00 12.42
C ASP A 130 6.31 -0.54 11.47
N GLU A 131 6.12 0.78 11.35
CA GLU A 131 5.25 1.33 10.31
C GLU A 131 5.91 1.20 8.93
N VAL A 132 5.21 0.59 7.97
CA VAL A 132 5.74 0.33 6.64
C VAL A 132 4.80 0.83 5.54
N LEU A 133 5.42 1.12 4.40
CA LEU A 133 4.76 1.23 3.10
C LEU A 133 5.09 -0.05 2.33
N TYR A 134 4.11 -0.93 2.17
CA TYR A 134 4.25 -2.23 1.49
C TYR A 134 3.61 -2.19 0.12
#